data_AF-A0A1F0PT24-F1
#
_entry.id   AF-A0A1F0PT24-F1
#
_cell.length_a   1.000
_cell.length_b   1.000
_cell.length_c   1.000
_cell.angle_alpha   90.00
_cell.angle_beta   90.00
_cell.angle_gamma   90.00
#
_symmetry.space_group_name_H-M   'P 1'
#
loop_
_entity.id
_entity.type
_entity.pdbx_description
1 polymer ?
#
loop_
_entity_poly.entity_id
_entity_poly.type
_entity_poly.pdbx_seq_one_letter_code
_entity_poly.pdbx_strand_id
1 'polypeptide(L)'
;MLSNRLVSQGDPWAPDKEDEHVEGGVAVYGYSIQEYTADRAIVRVYIIAQKPGGSRNVGWVPIRMVWEEGDWRLDSEESEMKASIATEEPAHYVPIGLDQYAAWGFKKS
;
A
#
# COMPACT_ATOMS: atom_id res chain seq x y z
N MET A 1 -11.02 6.68 -1.99
CA MET A 1 -12.06 7.25 -1.11
C MET A 1 -12.12 6.44 0.18
N LEU A 2 -12.47 7.05 1.31
CA LEU A 2 -12.59 6.37 2.62
C LEU A 2 -14.02 5.86 2.83
N SER A 3 -14.19 4.75 3.57
CA SER A 3 -15.53 4.25 3.94
C SER A 3 -16.25 5.21 4.87
N ASN A 4 -17.58 5.12 4.93
CA ASN A 4 -18.38 5.94 5.84
C ASN A 4 -18.00 5.71 7.32
N ARG A 5 -17.56 4.48 7.65
CA ARG A 5 -17.02 4.14 8.97
C ARG A 5 -15.83 5.02 9.34
N LEU A 6 -14.83 5.11 8.47
CA LEU A 6 -13.64 5.93 8.74
C LEU A 6 -13.94 7.42 8.75
N VAL A 7 -14.80 7.92 7.85
CA VAL A 7 -15.22 9.33 7.85
C VAL A 7 -15.81 9.74 9.21
N SER A 8 -16.52 8.83 9.87
CA SER A 8 -17.09 9.08 11.20
C SER A 8 -16.07 9.06 12.35
N GLN A 9 -14.88 8.49 12.15
CA GLN A 9 -13.82 8.37 13.17
C GLN A 9 -12.78 9.52 13.14
N GLY A 10 -12.84 10.44 12.15
CA GLY A 10 -11.83 11.49 11.94
C GLY A 10 -10.88 11.15 10.78
N ASP A 11 -9.94 12.04 10.44
CA ASP A 11 -8.94 11.76 9.40
C ASP A 11 -7.92 10.73 9.89
N PRO A 12 -7.96 9.47 9.41
CA PRO A 12 -7.04 8.42 9.84
C PRO A 12 -5.61 8.62 9.33
N TRP A 13 -5.40 9.59 8.44
CA TRP A 13 -4.11 9.88 7.80
C TRP A 13 -3.59 11.27 8.20
N ALA A 14 -4.16 11.87 9.25
CA ALA A 14 -3.58 13.07 9.83
C ALA A 14 -2.11 12.77 10.19
N PRO A 15 -1.15 13.55 9.69
CA PRO A 15 0.26 13.24 9.91
C PRO A 15 0.56 13.24 11.41
N ASP A 16 1.02 12.11 11.91
CA ASP A 16 1.60 12.05 13.24
C ASP A 16 2.89 12.86 13.26
N LYS A 17 3.11 13.60 14.34
CA LYS A 17 4.32 14.42 14.51
C LYS A 17 5.51 13.51 14.81
N GLU A 18 6.05 12.89 13.76
CA GLU A 18 7.42 12.42 13.55
C GLU A 18 7.40 11.41 12.37
N ASP A 19 7.06 11.89 11.17
CA ASP A 19 7.33 11.12 9.95
C ASP A 19 8.85 11.06 9.76
N GLU A 20 9.44 9.99 10.28
CA GLU A 20 10.82 9.60 10.04
C GLU A 20 11.05 9.64 8.52
N HIS A 21 11.86 10.59 8.05
CA HIS A 21 12.14 10.78 6.63
C HIS A 21 12.63 9.45 6.05
N VAL A 22 11.80 8.79 5.23
CA VAL A 22 12.22 7.58 4.52
C VAL A 22 13.25 8.01 3.49
N GLU A 23 14.53 7.75 3.79
CA GLU A 23 15.63 8.05 2.88
C GLU A 23 15.65 7.03 1.73
N GLY A 24 14.80 7.24 0.72
CA GLY A 24 14.66 6.35 -0.45
C GLY A 24 13.32 6.47 -1.16
N GLY A 25 13.21 5.81 -2.32
CA GLY A 25 11.94 5.70 -3.06
C GLY A 25 11.01 4.64 -2.44
N VAL A 26 9.71 4.92 -2.42
CA VAL A 26 8.64 3.97 -2.05
C VAL A 26 7.58 4.00 -3.15
N ALA A 27 7.13 2.83 -3.60
CA ALA A 27 6.09 2.73 -4.61
C ALA A 27 5.22 1.49 -4.45
N VAL A 28 3.92 1.64 -4.74
CA VAL A 28 3.02 0.51 -4.97
C VAL A 28 3.28 -0.04 -6.36
N TYR A 29 3.43 -1.37 -6.50
CA TYR A 29 3.73 -1.99 -7.79
C TYR A 29 2.82 -3.15 -8.17
N GLY A 30 2.01 -3.64 -7.24
CA GLY A 30 1.08 -4.72 -7.52
C GLY A 30 0.10 -4.99 -6.39
N TYR A 31 -0.82 -5.91 -6.64
CA TYR A 31 -1.80 -6.36 -5.67
C TYR A 31 -2.21 -7.82 -5.89
N SER A 32 -2.76 -8.42 -4.84
CA SER A 32 -3.44 -9.73 -4.88
C SER A 32 -4.75 -9.64 -4.10
N ILE A 33 -5.82 -10.22 -4.63
CA ILE A 33 -7.08 -10.37 -3.90
C ILE A 33 -6.96 -11.62 -3.01
N GLN A 34 -7.02 -11.43 -1.70
CA GLN A 34 -6.97 -12.53 -0.74
C GLN A 34 -8.36 -13.10 -0.49
N GLU A 35 -9.34 -12.22 -0.29
CA GLU A 35 -10.74 -12.58 -0.06
C GLU A 35 -11.64 -11.61 -0.82
N TYR A 36 -12.78 -12.11 -1.32
CA TYR A 36 -13.73 -11.31 -2.07
C TYR A 36 -15.16 -11.82 -1.90
N THR A 37 -16.07 -10.87 -1.69
CA THR A 37 -17.52 -11.01 -1.79
C THR A 37 -18.09 -9.83 -2.56
N ALA A 38 -19.40 -9.82 -2.83
CA ALA A 38 -20.05 -8.67 -3.47
C ALA A 38 -19.95 -7.38 -2.65
N ASP A 39 -19.82 -7.48 -1.33
CA ASP A 39 -19.85 -6.33 -0.42
C ASP A 39 -18.48 -5.98 0.19
N ARG A 40 -17.51 -6.92 0.15
CA ARG A 40 -16.23 -6.80 0.87
C ARG A 40 -15.09 -7.45 0.11
N ALA A 41 -13.88 -6.89 0.27
CA ALA A 41 -12.66 -7.52 -0.21
C ALA A 41 -11.50 -7.32 0.77
N ILE A 42 -10.55 -8.25 0.77
CA ILE A 42 -9.23 -8.08 1.38
C ILE A 42 -8.20 -8.12 0.26
N VAL A 43 -7.47 -7.03 0.10
CA VAL A 43 -6.44 -6.86 -0.94
C VAL A 43 -5.07 -6.77 -0.28
N ARG A 44 -4.13 -7.61 -0.71
CA ARG A 44 -2.72 -7.40 -0.39
C ARG A 44 -2.17 -6.38 -1.38
N VAL A 45 -1.77 -5.21 -0.91
CA VAL A 45 -1.10 -4.19 -1.72
C VAL A 45 0.40 -4.33 -1.54
N TYR A 46 1.13 -4.52 -2.64
CA TYR A 46 2.56 -4.76 -2.64
C TYR A 46 3.33 -3.46 -2.88
N ILE A 47 4.29 -3.22 -2.00
CA ILE A 47 5.08 -2.00 -1.94
C ILE A 47 6.55 -2.37 -2.08
N ILE A 48 7.25 -1.70 -2.98
CA ILE A 48 8.70 -1.72 -3.06
C ILE A 48 9.26 -0.48 -2.36
N ALA A 49 10.18 -0.68 -1.43
CA ALA A 49 10.85 0.39 -0.69
C ALA A 49 12.36 0.26 -0.85
N GLN A 50 13.02 1.38 -1.13
CA GLN A 50 14.48 1.47 -1.11
C GLN A 50 14.95 1.89 0.28
N LYS A 51 15.88 1.12 0.84
CA LYS A 51 16.55 1.44 2.10
C LYS A 51 17.75 2.36 1.85
N PRO A 52 18.22 3.07 2.90
CA PRO A 52 19.55 3.67 2.89
C PRO A 52 20.60 2.66 2.42
N GLY A 53 21.50 3.08 1.52
CA GLY A 53 22.47 2.18 0.88
C GLY A 53 21.97 1.48 -0.40
N GLY A 54 20.76 1.76 -0.86
CA GLY A 54 20.32 1.43 -2.23
C GLY A 54 19.63 0.08 -2.39
N SER A 55 19.71 -0.81 -1.40
CA SER A 55 18.99 -2.09 -1.40
C SER A 55 17.47 -1.88 -1.42
N ARG A 56 16.75 -2.73 -2.16
CA ARG A 56 15.29 -2.68 -2.28
C ARG A 56 14.67 -3.87 -1.58
N ASN A 57 13.59 -3.65 -0.86
CA ASN A 57 12.79 -4.72 -0.25
C ASN A 57 11.35 -4.58 -0.71
N VAL A 58 10.68 -5.73 -0.80
CA VAL A 58 9.27 -5.78 -1.10
C VAL A 58 8.52 -6.22 0.15
N GLY A 59 7.49 -5.46 0.48
CA GLY A 59 6.49 -5.85 1.47
C GLY A 59 5.09 -5.82 0.89
N TRP A 60 4.12 -6.28 1.66
CA TRP A 60 2.70 -6.10 1.37
C TRP A 60 1.94 -5.67 2.62
N VAL A 61 0.84 -4.95 2.41
CA VAL A 61 -0.08 -4.49 3.45
C VAL A 61 -1.47 -5.05 3.15
N PRO A 62 -2.19 -5.66 4.12
CA PRO A 62 -3.57 -6.05 3.92
C PRO A 62 -4.48 -4.82 4.02
N ILE A 63 -5.30 -4.62 3.00
CA ILE A 63 -6.29 -3.55 2.92
C ILE A 63 -7.69 -4.17 2.83
N ARG A 64 -8.52 -3.88 3.83
CA ARG A 64 -9.95 -4.19 3.79
C ARG A 64 -10.66 -3.12 2.98
N MET A 65 -11.51 -3.56 2.07
CA MET A 65 -12.35 -2.71 1.25
C MET A 65 -13.82 -3.10 1.43
N VAL A 66 -14.70 -2.10 1.39
CA VAL A 66 -16.15 -2.28 1.45
C VAL A 66 -16.79 -1.62 0.23
N TRP A 67 -17.81 -2.25 -0.35
CA TRP A 67 -18.59 -1.67 -1.43
C TRP A 67 -19.69 -0.78 -0.85
N GLU A 68 -19.56 0.53 -1.05
CA GLU A 68 -20.50 1.51 -0.52
C GLU A 68 -20.74 2.61 -1.56
N GLU A 69 -22.00 2.97 -1.77
CA GLU A 69 -22.40 4.05 -2.68
C GLU A 69 -21.85 3.89 -4.11
N GLY A 70 -21.71 2.64 -4.57
CA GLY A 70 -21.30 2.32 -5.94
C GLY A 70 -19.79 2.34 -6.20
N ASP A 71 -18.96 2.39 -5.15
CA ASP A 71 -17.51 2.31 -5.25
C ASP A 71 -16.88 1.50 -4.10
N TRP A 72 -15.66 1.01 -4.30
CA TRP A 72 -14.87 0.36 -3.26
C TRP A 72 -14.20 1.42 -2.37
N ARG A 73 -14.42 1.31 -1.06
CA ARG A 73 -13.91 2.25 -0.07
C ARG A 73 -12.97 1.57 0.91
N LEU A 74 -11.96 2.31 1.38
CA LEU A 74 -11.05 1.84 2.42
C LEU A 74 -11.81 1.61 3.73
N ASP A 75 -11.73 0.39 4.25
CA ASP A 75 -12.38 -0.06 5.50
C ASP A 75 -11.37 -0.63 6.50
N SER A 76 -10.08 -0.36 6.33
CA SER A 76 -9.04 -0.67 7.32
C SER A 76 -8.76 0.52 8.22
N GLU A 77 -8.56 0.27 9.51
CA GLU A 77 -7.86 1.19 10.41
C GLU A 77 -6.34 1.06 10.24
N GLU A 78 -5.60 2.10 10.61
CA GLU A 78 -4.13 2.09 10.54
C GLU A 78 -3.51 0.90 11.29
N SER A 79 -4.04 0.58 12.46
CA SER A 79 -3.60 -0.53 13.30
C SER A 79 -3.72 -1.91 12.62
N GLU A 80 -4.55 -2.01 11.58
CA GLU A 80 -4.78 -3.23 10.80
C GLU A 80 -3.89 -3.29 9.54
N MET A 81 -3.34 -2.16 9.11
CA MET A 81 -2.51 -2.01 7.91
C MET A 81 -1.03 -2.27 8.20
N LYS A 82 -0.73 -3.40 8.83
CA LYS A 82 0.65 -3.78 9.17
C LYS A 82 1.37 -4.40 7.98
N ALA A 83 2.48 -3.80 7.58
CA ALA A 83 3.32 -4.32 6.51
C ALA A 83 3.99 -5.65 6.90
N SER A 84 4.01 -6.58 5.96
CA SER A 84 4.74 -7.86 6.05
C SER A 84 5.75 -7.97 4.90
N ILE A 85 6.84 -8.71 5.10
CA ILE A 85 7.78 -9.00 4.02
C ILE A 85 7.09 -9.90 2.99
N ALA A 86 7.24 -9.58 1.71
CA ALA A 86 6.71 -10.40 0.63
C ALA A 86 7.63 -11.59 0.34
N THR A 87 7.07 -12.79 0.35
CA THR A 87 7.74 -14.03 -0.06
C THR A 87 7.22 -14.57 -1.40
N GLU A 88 6.15 -13.97 -1.91
CA GLU A 88 5.44 -14.34 -3.13
C GLU A 88 5.27 -13.09 -4.00
N GLU A 89 5.19 -13.27 -5.31
CA GLU A 89 4.87 -12.18 -6.22
C GLU A 89 3.37 -11.84 -6.19
N PRO A 90 3.01 -10.57 -6.41
CA PRO A 90 1.61 -10.17 -6.59
C PRO A 90 0.97 -10.86 -7.79
N ALA A 91 -0.31 -11.21 -7.68
CA ALA A 91 -1.10 -11.79 -8.75
C ALA A 91 -1.30 -10.82 -9.94
N HIS A 92 -1.37 -9.52 -9.64
CA HIS A 92 -1.45 -8.45 -10.62
C HIS A 92 -0.38 -7.42 -10.31
N TYR A 93 0.49 -7.12 -11.27
CA TYR A 93 1.51 -6.09 -11.09
C TYR A 93 1.77 -5.33 -12.37
N VAL A 94 2.31 -4.13 -12.17
CA VAL A 94 2.87 -3.33 -13.25
C VAL A 94 4.37 -3.52 -13.22
N PRO A 95 5.00 -4.03 -14.30
CA PRO A 95 6.44 -4.08 -14.38
C PRO A 95 6.99 -2.65 -14.34
N ILE A 96 7.76 -2.33 -13.30
CA ILE A 96 8.38 -1.02 -13.16
C ILE A 96 9.64 -0.99 -14.03
N GLY A 97 9.62 -0.18 -15.09
CA GLY A 97 10.81 0.06 -15.92
C GLY A 97 11.91 0.79 -15.14
N LEU A 98 13.17 0.63 -15.56
CA LEU A 98 14.32 1.30 -14.92
C LEU A 98 14.18 2.82 -14.87
N ASP A 99 13.58 3.42 -15.91
CA ASP A 99 13.33 4.87 -15.97
C ASP A 99 12.25 5.31 -14.98
N GLN A 100 11.29 4.43 -14.70
CA GLN A 100 10.20 4.70 -13.75
C GLN A 100 10.68 4.61 -12.29
N TYR A 101 11.63 3.72 -12.00
CA TYR A 101 12.33 3.72 -10.70
C TYR A 101 13.02 5.07 -10.43
N ALA A 102 13.76 5.59 -11.41
CA ALA A 102 14.43 6.89 -11.26
C ALA A 102 13.42 8.04 -11.07
N ALA A 103 12.31 8.04 -11.83
CA ALA A 103 11.22 9.01 -11.67
C ALA A 103 10.56 8.96 -10.29
N TRP A 104 10.54 7.78 -9.64
CA TRP A 104 10.01 7.58 -8.28
C TRP A 104 11.06 7.78 -7.18
N GLY A 105 12.19 8.40 -7.50
CA GLY A 105 13.23 8.73 -6.53
C GLY A 105 14.08 7.54 -6.09
N PHE A 106 13.96 6.38 -6.74
CA PHE A 106 14.87 5.26 -6.48
C PHE A 106 16.24 5.58 -7.05
N LYS A 107 17.26 5.56 -6.18
CA LYS A 107 18.66 5.69 -6.57
C LYS A 107 19.12 4.42 -7.28
N LYS A 108 19.98 4.57 -8.31
CA LYS A 108 20.70 3.43 -8.89
C LYS A 108 21.67 2.89 -7.83
N SER A 109 21.64 1.58 -7.60
CA SER A 109 22.63 0.86 -6.79
C SER A 109 23.91 0.67 -7.58
#